data_AF-A0A382CLJ6-F1
#
_entry.id   AF-A0A382CLJ6-F1
#
_cell.length_a   1.000
_cell.length_b   1.000
_cell.length_c   1.000
_cell.angle_alpha   90.00
_cell.angle_beta   90.00
_cell.angle_gamma   90.00
#
_symmetry.space_group_name_H-M   'P 1'
#
loop_
_entity.id
_entity.type
_entity.pdbx_description
1 polymer ?
#
loop_
_entity_poly.entity_id
_entity_poly.type
_entity_poly.pdbx_seq_one_letter_code
_entity_poly.pdbx_strand_id
1 'polypeptide(L)' 'VKIAALIPVKKYTESKVRLQNILSKDKRTLISKLMAERTVSELIKSNMFHSIT' A
#
# COMPACT_ATOMS: atom_id res chain seq x y z
N VAL A 1 -22.07 1.62 -14.00
CA VAL A 1 -21.04 2.61 -13.61
C VAL A 1 -19.69 1.89 -13.57
N LYS A 2 -18.64 2.41 -14.23
CA LYS A 2 -17.29 1.84 -14.11
C LYS A 2 -16.56 2.60 -13.01
N ILE A 3 -16.19 1.90 -11.93
CA ILE A 3 -15.51 2.49 -10.77
C ILE A 3 -14.01 2.21 -10.88
N ALA A 4 -13.19 3.23 -10.71
CA ALA A 4 -11.74 3.12 -10.69
C ALA A 4 -11.19 3.51 -9.31
N ALA A 5 -10.17 2.81 -8.82
CA ALA A 5 -9.45 3.16 -7.61
C ALA A 5 -8.06 3.71 -7.96
N LEU A 6 -7.68 4.82 -7.31
CA LEU A 6 -6.32 5.36 -7.33
C LEU A 6 -5.72 5.24 -5.93
N ILE A 7 -4.61 4.53 -5.80
CA ILE A 7 -3.93 4.27 -4.54
C ILE A 7 -2.59 5.01 -4.56
N PRO A 8 -2.50 6.21 -3.95
CA PRO A 8 -1.24 6.93 -3.90
C PRO A 8 -0.25 6.22 -2.97
N VAL A 9 0.90 5.83 -3.51
CA VAL A 9 1.98 5.19 -2.76
C VAL A 9 3.23 6.06 -2.80
N LYS A 10 3.72 6.47 -1.63
CA LYS A 10 5.04 7.12 -1.51
C LYS A 10 6.13 6.06 -1.64
N LYS A 11 7.35 6.46 -2.04
CA LYS A 11 8.54 5.59 -1.99
C LYS A 11 8.61 4.83 -0.65
N TYR A 12 8.66 3.50 -0.71
CA TYR A 12 8.62 2.65 0.48
C TYR A 12 9.78 2.94 1.46
N THR A 13 10.95 3.29 0.92
CA THR A 13 12.17 3.61 1.69
C THR A 13 12.04 4.85 2.57
N GLU A 14 11.10 5.73 2.27
CA GLU A 14 10.80 6.97 3.00
C GLU A 14 9.49 6.87 3.80
N SER A 15 8.86 5.69 3.80
CA SER A 15 7.53 5.50 4.39
C SER A 15 7.58 5.21 5.88
N LYS A 16 6.47 5.53 6.55
CA LYS A 16 6.20 5.18 7.96
C LYS A 16 7.25 5.71 8.96
N VAL A 17 7.81 6.90 8.73
CA VAL A 17 8.85 7.52 9.57
C VAL A 17 8.48 7.56 11.06
N ARG A 18 7.21 7.79 11.39
CA ARG A 18 6.71 7.77 12.78
C ARG A 18 6.95 6.44 13.52
N LEU A 19 7.18 5.34 12.80
CA LEU A 19 7.49 4.03 13.37
C LEU A 19 8.99 3.79 13.61
N GLN A 20 9.86 4.78 13.35
CA GLN A 20 11.31 4.60 13.44
C GLN A 20 11.80 4.22 14.84
N ASN A 21 11.06 4.59 15.89
CA ASN A 21 11.41 4.27 17.28
C ASN A 21 11.18 2.79 17.64
N ILE A 22 10.44 2.05 16.80
CA ILE A 22 10.09 0.64 17.03
C ILE A 22 10.46 -0.28 15.87
N LEU A 23 10.77 0.27 14.69
CA LEU A 23 11.10 -0.49 13.48
C LEU A 23 12.28 0.13 12.74
N SER A 24 13.23 -0.72 12.35
CA SER A 24 14.33 -0.34 11.47
C SER A 24 13.82 0.13 10.11
N LYS A 25 14.67 0.87 9.37
CA LYS A 25 14.34 1.34 8.02
C LYS A 25 13.91 0.20 7.09
N ASP A 26 14.60 -0.94 7.14
CA ASP A 26 14.30 -2.09 6.30
C ASP A 26 12.95 -2.70 6.65
N LYS A 27 12.64 -2.87 7.94
CA LYS A 27 11.32 -3.35 8.39
C LYS A 27 10.20 -2.39 7.99
N ARG A 28 10.41 -1.08 8.10
CA ARG A 28 9.44 -0.07 7.65
C ARG A 28 9.21 -0.11 6.14
N THR A 29 10.27 -0.29 5.36
CA THR A 29 10.21 -0.43 3.90
C THR A 29 9.42 -1.67 3.52
N LEU A 30 9.75 -2.81 4.13
CA LEU A 30 9.07 -4.09 3.91
C LEU A 30 7.58 -4.00 4.25
N ILE A 31 7.22 -3.50 5.44
CA ILE A 31 5.82 -3.36 5.85
C ILE A 31 5.06 -2.43 4.91
N SER A 32 5.67 -1.32 4.48
CA SER A 32 5.01 -0.39 3.55
C SER A 32 4.68 -1.05 2.21
N LYS A 33 5.61 -1.87 1.68
CA LYS A 33 5.41 -2.66 0.46
C LYS A 33 4.28 -3.69 0.65
N LEU A 34 4.36 -4.49 1.72
CA LEU A 34 3.36 -5.54 2.01
C LEU A 34 1.95 -4.95 2.20
N MET A 35 1.84 -3.79 2.85
CA MET A 35 0.55 -3.09 3.02
C MET A 35 -0.04 -2.66 1.68
N ALA A 36 0.77 -2.10 0.77
CA ALA A 36 0.31 -1.68 -0.54
C ALA A 36 -0.16 -2.88 -1.38
N GLU A 37 0.65 -3.94 -1.43
CA GLU A 37 0.31 -5.18 -2.14
C GLU A 37 -0.96 -5.83 -1.59
N ARG A 38 -1.11 -5.89 -0.26
CA ARG A 38 -2.31 -6.43 0.38
C ARG A 38 -3.54 -5.57 0.06
N THR A 39 -3.39 -4.25 0.07
CA THR A 39 -4.50 -3.33 -0.25
C THR A 39 -4.99 -3.54 -1.67
N VAL A 40 -4.09 -3.60 -2.66
CA VAL A 40 -4.44 -3.89 -4.06
C VAL A 40 -5.12 -5.27 -4.16
N SER A 41 -4.55 -6.29 -3.53
CA SER A 41 -5.09 -7.66 -3.57
C SER A 41 -6.54 -7.72 -3.04
N GLU A 42 -6.83 -7.08 -1.91
CA GLU A 42 -8.18 -7.08 -1.35
C GLU A 42 -9.16 -6.26 -2.19
N LEU A 43 -8.71 -5.15 -2.79
CA LEU A 43 -9.54 -4.37 -3.70
C LEU A 43 -9.88 -5.15 -4.99
N ILE A 44 -8.94 -5.94 -5.53
CA ILE A 44 -9.23 -6.85 -6.65
C ILE A 44 -10.29 -7.89 -6.25
N LYS A 45 -10.13 -8.52 -5.08
CA LYS A 45 -11.06 -9.54 -4.58
C LYS A 45 -12.47 -9.00 -4.32
N SER A 46 -12.59 -7.72 -3.99
CA SER A 46 -13.90 -7.08 -3.81
C SER A 46 -14.75 -7.09 -5.09
N ASN A 47 -14.12 -7.23 -6.26
CA ASN A 47 -14.77 -7.17 -7.58
C ASN A 47 -15.59 -5.88 -7.80
N MET A 48 -15.29 -4.81 -7.05
CA MET A 48 -15.99 -3.52 -7.12
C MET A 48 -15.39 -2.59 -8.17
N PHE A 49 -14.12 -2.78 -8.52
CA PHE A 49 -13.35 -1.86 -9.33
C PHE A 49 -13.05 -2.44 -10.71
N HIS A 50 -13.27 -1.64 -11.75
CA HIS A 50 -12.89 -1.97 -13.11
C HIS A 50 -11.39 -1.80 -13.34
N SER A 51 -10.75 -0.87 -12.62
CA SER A 51 -9.31 -0.64 -12.66
C SER A 51 -8.78 -0.14 -11.32
N ILE A 52 -7.53 -0.46 -11.03
CA ILE A 52 -6.79 -0.01 -9.85
C ILE A 52 -5.43 0.50 -10.34
N THR A 53 -5.04 1.70 -9.91
CA THR A 53 -3.78 2.36 -10.28
C THR A 53 -3.05 2.86 -9.05
#